data_AF-A0A9E5T815-F1
#
_entry.id   AF-A0A9E5T815-F1
#
_cell.length_a   1.000
_cell.length_b   1.000
_cell.length_c   1.000
_cell.angle_alpha   90.00
_cell.angle_beta   90.00
_cell.angle_gamma   90.00
#
_symmetry.space_group_name_H-M   'P 1'
#
loop_
_entity.id
_entity.type
_entity.pdbx_description
1 polymer ?
#
loop_
_entity_poly.entity_id
_entity_poly.type
_entity_poly.pdbx_seq_one_letter_code
_entity_poly.pdbx_strand_id
1 'polypeptide(L)' 'DLAAEGVSVEVTALNPNSWMATLIPYWEGPVKVSGSHNGRGYLEMTGY' A
#
# COMPACT_ATOMS: atom_id res chain seq x y z
N ASP A 1 -2.09 2.44 -28.42
CA ASP A 1 -1.63 1.72 -27.23
C ASP A 1 -0.35 2.34 -26.70
N LEU A 2 -0.41 2.93 -25.50
CA LEU A 2 0.80 3.25 -24.74
C LEU A 2 1.38 1.93 -24.23
N ALA A 3 2.66 1.68 -24.47
CA ALA A 3 3.34 0.54 -23.88
C ALA A 3 3.31 0.70 -22.35
N ALA A 4 2.98 -0.36 -21.62
CA ALA A 4 3.15 -0.37 -20.17
C ALA A 4 4.61 -0.06 -19.87
N GLU A 5 4.88 0.96 -19.04
CA GLU A 5 6.22 1.47 -18.69
C GLU A 5 7.07 0.47 -17.87
N GLY A 6 6.77 -0.82 -17.93
CA GLY A 6 7.49 -1.87 -17.21
C GLY A 6 7.31 -1.85 -15.68
N VAL A 7 6.43 -0.99 -15.15
CA VAL A 7 6.19 -0.90 -13.71
C VAL A 7 5.11 -1.88 -13.30
N SER A 8 5.52 -2.90 -12.58
CA SER A 8 4.65 -3.82 -11.85
C SER A 8 5.04 -3.81 -10.38
N VAL A 9 4.06 -3.62 -9.50
CA VAL A 9 4.29 -3.59 -8.05
C VAL A 9 3.25 -4.44 -7.31
N GLU A 10 3.72 -5.16 -6.30
CA GLU A 10 2.93 -5.85 -5.30
C GLU A 10 3.19 -5.19 -3.95
N VAL A 11 2.13 -4.90 -3.19
CA VAL A 11 2.20 -4.23 -1.90
C VAL A 11 1.69 -5.18 -0.82
N THR A 12 2.53 -5.51 0.15
CA THR A 12 2.19 -6.42 1.25
C THR A 12 2.17 -5.65 2.57
N ALA A 13 1.06 -5.74 3.30
CA ALA A 13 0.94 -5.20 4.65
C ALA A 13 1.83 -5.98 5.63
N LEU A 14 2.65 -5.27 6.40
CA LEU A 14 3.52 -5.88 7.41
C LEU A 14 2.86 -5.95 8.79
N ASN A 15 1.96 -5.02 9.07
CA ASN A 15 1.09 -5.06 10.25
C ASN A 15 -0.38 -4.96 9.80
N PRO A 16 -1.08 -6.09 9.61
CA PRO A 16 -2.47 -6.07 9.15
C PRO A 16 -3.42 -5.32 10.09
N ASN A 17 -3.13 -5.33 11.39
CA ASN A 17 -3.94 -4.69 12.43
C ASN A 17 -3.53 -3.22 12.64
N SER A 18 -3.60 -2.41 11.58
CA SER A 18 -3.26 -0.98 11.61
C SER A 18 -4.47 -0.09 11.29
N TRP A 19 -5.64 -0.46 11.81
CA TRP A 19 -6.86 0.32 11.67
C TRP A 19 -6.91 1.48 12.68
N MET A 20 -7.28 2.66 12.19
CA MET A 20 -7.42 3.89 12.96
C MET A 20 -8.90 4.29 13.06
N ALA A 21 -9.46 4.21 14.26
CA ALA A 21 -10.86 4.54 14.55
C ALA A 21 -11.07 6.05 14.78
N THR A 22 -10.66 6.88 13.82
CA THR A 22 -10.88 8.33 13.86
C THR A 22 -12.27 8.71 13.31
N LEU A 23 -12.56 10.02 13.21
CA LEU A 23 -13.84 10.51 12.66
C LEU A 23 -14.11 9.99 11.25
N ILE A 24 -13.07 9.90 10.41
CA ILE A 24 -13.10 9.22 9.12
C ILE A 24 -12.18 8.02 9.25
N PRO A 25 -12.71 6.80 9.46
CA PRO A 25 -11.87 5.65 9.71
C PRO A 25 -10.98 5.31 8.50
N TYR A 26 -9.76 4.87 8.80
CA TYR A 26 -8.79 4.53 7.77
C TYR A 26 -7.84 3.45 8.26
N TRP A 27 -7.25 2.73 7.31
CA TRP A 27 -6.12 1.84 7.56
C TRP A 27 -4.84 2.61 7.25
N GLU A 28 -3.87 2.64 8.16
CA GLU A 28 -2.54 3.20 7.91
C GLU A 28 -1.48 2.31 8.52
N GLY A 29 -0.64 1.71 7.70
CA GLY A 29 0.36 0.76 8.20
C GLY A 29 1.59 0.60 7.30
N PRO A 30 2.66 0.02 7.86
CA PRO A 30 3.88 -0.24 7.11
C PRO A 30 3.65 -1.32 6.05
N VAL A 31 4.23 -1.09 4.87
CA VAL A 31 4.16 -2.01 3.73
C VAL A 31 5.53 -2.32 3.16
N LYS A 32 5.65 -3.50 2.55
CA LYS A 32 6.73 -3.85 1.63
C LYS A 32 6.22 -3.76 0.19
N VAL A 33 7.04 -3.21 -0.69
CA VAL A 33 6.81 -3.18 -2.15
C VAL A 33 7.77 -4.16 -2.82
N SER A 34 7.25 -4.97 -3.72
CA SER A 34 8.02 -5.89 -4.59
C SER A 34 7.50 -5.85 -6.03
N GLY A 35 8.14 -6.60 -6.94
CA GLY A 35 7.81 -6.64 -8.36
C GLY A 35 8.98 -6.15 -9.21
N SER A 36 8.71 -5.23 -10.12
CA SER A 36 9.75 -4.52 -10.91
C SER A 36 10.73 -3.71 -10.05
N HIS A 37 10.28 -3.27 -8.87
CA HIS A 37 11.06 -2.48 -7.91
C HIS A 37 10.82 -3.02 -6.50
N ASN A 38 11.83 -2.90 -5.63
CA ASN A 38 11.73 -3.29 -4.24
C ASN A 38 11.78 -2.04 -3.34
N GLY A 39 10.94 -2.01 -2.32
CA GLY A 39 10.85 -0.86 -1.43
C GLY A 39 10.15 -1.16 -0.11
N ARG A 40 10.15 -0.16 0.76
CA ARG A 40 9.40 -0.14 2.02
C ARG A 40 8.78 1.24 2.18
N GLY A 41 7.61 1.31 2.78
CA GLY A 41 6.90 2.56 2.99
C GLY A 41 5.71 2.39 3.92
N TYR A 42 4.82 3.36 3.89
CA TYR A 42 3.51 3.32 4.54
C TYR A 42 2.42 3.47 3.47
N LEU A 43 1.26 2.88 3.75
CA LEU A 43 0.08 2.99 2.92
C LEU A 43 -1.08 3.46 3.80
N GLU A 44 -1.78 4.49 3.35
CA GLU A 44 -3.04 4.96 3.92
C GLU A 44 -4.17 4.58 2.97
N MET A 45 -5.26 4.04 3.51
CA MET A 45 -6.45 3.68 2.74
C MET A 45 -7.70 4.10 3.51
N THR A 46 -8.60 4.79 2.82
CA THR A 46 -9.85 5.31 3.35
C THR A 46 -11.01 4.84 2.45
N GLY A 47 -12.26 4.89 2.94
CA GLY A 47 -13.45 4.63 2.10
C GLY A 47 -13.75 3.17 1.77
N TYR A 48 -13.36 2.24 2.65
CA TYR A 48 -13.67 0.80 2.57
C TYR A 48 -15.15 0.48 2.77
#